data_AF-A0A1I6FRM2-F1
#
_entry.id   AF-A0A1I6FRM2-F1
#
_cell.length_a   1.000
_cell.length_b   1.000
_cell.length_c   1.000
_cell.angle_alpha   90.00
_cell.angle_beta   90.00
_cell.angle_gamma   90.00
#
_symmetry.space_group_name_H-M   'P 1'
#
loop_
_entity.id
_entity.type
_entity.pdbx_description
1 polymer ?
#
loop_
_entity_poly.entity_id
_entity_poly.type
_entity_poly.pdbx_seq_one_letter_code
_entity_poly.pdbx_strand_id
1 'polypeptide(L)' 'MLIPDIDAFEERAAIGQFEGQLTRERAEDLTARAKGFRGADHYWQELADYVVKWQVPE' A
#
# COMPACT_ATOMS: atom_id res chain seq x y z
N MET A 1 6.11 -9.70 -13.22
CA MET A 1 5.88 -9.58 -11.77
C MET A 1 5.67 -8.09 -11.52
N LEU A 2 4.43 -7.68 -11.21
CA LEU A 2 4.14 -6.27 -10.94
C LEU A 2 4.77 -5.93 -9.58
N ILE A 3 5.72 -5.01 -9.58
CA ILE A 3 6.12 -4.30 -8.36
C ILE A 3 4.83 -3.65 -7.83
N PRO A 4 4.41 -3.86 -6.57
CA PRO A 4 3.33 -3.07 -6.01
C PRO A 4 3.74 -1.60 -6.10
N ASP A 5 2.98 -0.82 -6.88
CA ASP A 5 3.23 0.61 -7.07
C ASP A 5 2.99 1.33 -5.74
N ILE A 6 4.09 1.51 -4.99
CA ILE A 6 4.11 2.07 -3.64
C ILE A 6 3.82 3.56 -3.67
N ASP A 7 4.35 4.29 -4.65
CA ASP A 7 4.11 5.72 -4.80
C ASP A 7 2.62 5.99 -5.02
N ALA A 8 1.97 5.24 -5.93
CA ALA A 8 0.54 5.38 -6.17
C ALA A 8 -0.33 4.91 -4.98
N PHE A 9 0.19 4.02 -4.12
CA PHE A 9 -0.47 3.65 -2.87
C PHE A 9 -0.39 4.78 -1.85
N GLU A 10 0.82 5.30 -1.62
CA GLU A 10 1.08 6.37 -0.65
C GLU A 10 0.38 7.67 -1.04
N GLU A 11 0.39 8.04 -2.33
CA GLU A 11 -0.33 9.22 -2.82
C GLU A 11 -1.83 9.11 -2.54
N ARG A 12 -2.43 7.95 -2.81
CA ARG A 12 -3.87 7.73 -2.58
C ARG A 12 -4.22 7.74 -1.10
N ALA A 13 -3.37 7.15 -0.25
CA ALA A 13 -3.51 7.22 1.19
C ALA A 13 -3.39 8.66 1.69
N ALA A 14 -2.41 9.43 1.21
CA ALA A 14 -2.23 10.83 1.56
C ALA A 14 -3.46 11.66 1.17
N ILE A 15 -4.00 11.51 -0.04
CA ILE A 15 -5.27 12.16 -0.45
C ILE A 15 -6.39 11.83 0.53
N GLY A 16 -6.54 10.55 0.92
CA GLY A 16 -7.55 10.13 1.89
C GLY A 16 -7.38 10.77 3.27
N GLN A 17 -6.15 11.00 3.71
CA GLN A 17 -5.87 11.72 4.96
C GLN A 17 -6.22 13.21 4.87
N PHE A 18 -5.87 13.87 3.76
CA PHE A 18 -6.09 15.31 3.61
C PHE A 18 -7.55 15.65 3.29
N GLU A 19 -8.15 14.98 2.31
CA GLU A 19 -9.53 15.28 1.87
C GLU A 19 -10.58 14.63 2.78
N GLY A 20 -10.33 13.38 3.20
CA GLY A 20 -11.26 12.61 4.02
C GLY A 20 -11.10 12.85 5.52
N GLN A 21 -10.11 13.66 5.93
CA GLN A 21 -9.68 13.83 7.33
C GLN A 21 -9.47 12.49 8.06
N LEU A 22 -9.09 11.47 7.30
CA LEU A 22 -8.90 10.13 7.82
C LEU A 22 -7.57 10.04 8.58
N THR A 23 -7.53 9.16 9.57
CA THR A 23 -6.25 8.70 10.09
C THR A 23 -5.47 8.00 8.99
N ARG A 24 -4.14 8.04 9.09
CA ARG A 24 -3.24 7.35 8.14
C ARG A 24 -3.65 5.89 7.93
N GLU A 25 -3.81 5.17 9.03
CA GLU A 25 -4.22 3.77 9.04
C GLU A 25 -5.53 3.53 8.27
N ARG A 26 -6.52 4.40 8.45
CA ARG A 26 -7.80 4.27 7.77
C ARG A 26 -7.70 4.58 6.28
N ALA A 27 -6.89 5.57 5.90
CA ALA A 27 -6.67 5.92 4.51
C ALA A 27 -5.90 4.83 3.76
N GLU A 28 -4.89 4.23 4.40
CA GLU A 28 -4.14 3.07 3.88
C GLU A 28 -5.06 1.84 3.74
N ASP A 29 -5.91 1.54 4.72
CA ASP A 29 -6.84 0.39 4.66
C ASP A 29 -7.84 0.52 3.51
N LEU A 30 -8.41 1.72 3.33
CA LEU A 30 -9.32 1.99 2.21
C LEU A 30 -8.60 1.92 0.85
N THR A 31 -7.38 2.45 0.78
CA THR A 31 -6.56 2.38 -0.44
C THR A 31 -6.21 0.94 -0.80
N ALA A 32 -5.81 0.14 0.18
CA ALA A 32 -5.50 -1.27 0.00
C ALA A 32 -6.73 -2.05 -0.49
N ARG A 33 -7.90 -1.83 0.12
CA ARG A 33 -9.16 -2.44 -0.29
C ARG A 33 -9.57 -2.05 -1.72
N ALA A 34 -9.39 -0.78 -2.09
CA ALA A 34 -9.65 -0.31 -3.45
C ALA A 34 -8.76 -0.98 -4.51
N LYS A 35 -7.54 -1.38 -4.12
CA LYS A 35 -6.61 -2.14 -4.98
C LYS A 35 -6.83 -3.67 -4.91
N GLY A 36 -7.85 -4.15 -4.20
CA GLY A 36 -8.20 -5.57 -4.09
C GLY A 36 -7.51 -6.33 -2.96
N PHE A 37 -6.76 -5.66 -2.08
CA PHE A 37 -6.19 -6.27 -0.88
C PHE A 37 -7.24 -6.36 0.24
N ARG A 38 -7.01 -7.22 1.24
CA ARG A 38 -7.92 -7.35 2.39
C ARG A 38 -7.91 -6.10 3.30
N GLY A 39 -6.82 -5.34 3.27
CA GLY A 39 -6.56 -4.15 4.07
C GLY A 39 -5.09 -3.76 3.98
N ALA A 40 -4.69 -2.72 4.71
CA ALA A 40 -3.32 -2.20 4.70
C ALA A 40 -2.30 -3.29 5.08
N ASP A 41 -2.58 -4.08 6.12
CA ASP A 41 -1.69 -5.16 6.55
C ASP A 41 -1.42 -6.20 5.45
N HIS A 42 -2.44 -6.52 4.64
CA HIS A 42 -2.29 -7.45 3.53
C HIS A 42 -1.43 -6.85 2.42
N TYR A 43 -1.58 -5.56 2.14
CA TYR A 43 -0.73 -4.86 1.18
C TYR A 43 0.74 -4.84 1.63
N TRP A 44 0.99 -4.51 2.90
CA TRP A 44 2.35 -4.48 3.44
C TRP A 44 3.01 -5.86 3.51
N GLN A 45 2.24 -6.92 3.82
CA GLN A 45 2.76 -8.29 3.76
C GLN A 45 3.15 -8.72 2.34
N GLU A 46 2.30 -8.43 1.35
CA GLU A 46 2.60 -8.75 -0.05
C GLU A 46 3.81 -7.96 -0.58
N LEU A 47 3.96 -6.71 -0.15
CA LEU A 47 5.14 -5.90 -0.46
C LEU A 47 6.40 -6.49 0.19
N ALA A 48 6.34 -6.89 1.45
CA ALA A 48 7.45 -7.52 2.14
C ALA A 48 7.86 -8.83 1.44
N ASP A 49 6.90 -9.66 1.08
CA ASP A 49 7.14 -10.90 0.31
C ASP A 49 7.76 -10.61 -1.06
N TYR A 50 7.30 -9.56 -1.74
CA TYR A 50 7.85 -9.12 -3.02
C TYR A 50 9.33 -8.69 -2.88
N VAL A 51 9.65 -7.87 -1.88
CA VAL A 51 11.01 -7.39 -1.60
C VAL A 51 11.94 -8.55 -1.18
N VAL A 52 11.46 -9.52 -0.41
CA VAL A 52 12.27 -10.71 -0.05
C VAL A 52 12.55 -11.60 -1.26
N LYS A 53 11.57 -11.75 -2.17
CA LYS A 53 11.72 -12.55 -3.40
C LYS A 53 12.60 -11.88 -4.44
N TRP A 54 12.60 -10.55 -4.50
CA TRP A 54 13.62 -9.80 -5.22
C TRP A 54 14.88 -9.76 -4.37
N GLN A 55 15.82 -10.69 -4.59
CA GLN A 55 17.20 -10.40 -4.26
C GLN A 55 17.56 -9.12 -5.02
N VAL A 56 17.57 -7.97 -4.34
CA VAL A 56 18.17 -6.75 -4.86
C VAL A 56 19.63 -7.13 -5.14
N PRO A 57 20.06 -7.24 -6.41
CA PRO A 57 21.47 -7.44 -6.67
C PRO A 57 22.19 -6.21 -6.11
N GLU A 58 23.24 -6.45 -5.33
CA GLU A 58 24.13 -5.41 -4.80
C GLU A 58 24.64 -4.45 -5.89
#